data_AF-A0A837CML1-F1
#
_entry.id   AF-A0A837CML1-F1
#
_cell.length_a   1.000
_cell.length_b   1.000
_cell.length_c   1.000
_cell.angle_alpha   90.00
_cell.angle_beta   90.00
_cell.angle_gamma   90.00
#
_symmetry.space_group_name_H-M   'P 1'
#
loop_
_entity.id
_entity.type
_entity.pdbx_description
1 polymer ?
#
loop_
_entity_poly.entity_id
_entity_poly.type
_entity_poly.pdbx_seq_one_letter_code
_entity_poly.pdbx_strand_id
1 'polypeptide(L)' 'MNRELREFRRLERVCLEQAALSTMDLARHGLLKVADDCRIAAEAIEAQSPRGALAGAVQALKLAFSTTQRH' A
#
# COMPACT_ATOMS: atom_id res chain seq x y z
N MET A 1 6.93 -12.62 -7.88
CA MET A 1 6.69 -11.27 -7.32
C MET A 1 7.38 -10.26 -8.22
N ASN A 2 6.67 -9.25 -8.72
CA ASN A 2 7.23 -8.27 -9.66
C ASN A 2 8.40 -7.50 -9.01
N ARG A 3 9.51 -7.29 -9.74
CA ARG A 3 10.68 -6.53 -9.26
C ARG A 3 10.31 -5.08 -8.96
N GLU A 4 9.50 -4.45 -9.81
CA GLU A 4 9.07 -3.06 -9.65
C GLU A 4 8.23 -2.90 -8.39
N LEU A 5 7.29 -3.80 -8.15
CA LEU A 5 6.50 -3.84 -6.92
C LEU A 5 7.38 -3.90 -5.66
N ARG A 6 8.41 -4.76 -5.68
CA ARG A 6 9.35 -4.86 -4.55
C ARG A 6 10.12 -3.56 -4.34
N GLU A 7 10.48 -2.87 -5.42
CA GLU A 7 11.19 -1.60 -5.32
C GLU A 7 10.29 -0.49 -4.79
N PHE A 8 9.05 -0.37 -5.27
CA PHE A 8 8.09 0.61 -4.72
C PHE A 8 7.85 0.38 -3.22
N ARG A 9 7.65 -0.87 -2.78
CA ARG A 9 7.52 -1.20 -1.35
C ARG A 9 8.79 -0.94 -0.54
N ARG A 10 9.97 -1.05 -1.17
CA ARG A 10 11.25 -0.71 -0.53
C ARG A 10 11.39 0.80 -0.36
N LEU A 11 11.09 1.57 -1.40
CA LEU A 11 11.14 3.03 -1.39
C LEU A 11 10.12 3.63 -0.41
N GLU A 12 8.90 3.10 -0.38
CA GLU A 12 7.86 3.47 0.60
C GLU A 12 8.41 3.40 2.04
N ARG A 13 9.01 2.26 2.41
CA ARG A 13 9.61 2.08 3.75
C ARG A 13 10.74 3.07 4.03
N VAL A 14 11.68 3.21 3.10
CA VAL A 14 12.82 4.13 3.27
C VAL A 14 12.31 5.57 3.44
N CYS A 15 11.34 6.02 2.66
CA CYS A 15 10.77 7.36 2.78
C CYS A 15 10.09 7.57 4.14
N LEU A 16 9.34 6.58 4.65
CA LEU A 16 8.74 6.65 5.99
C LEU A 16 9.80 6.71 7.10
N GLU A 17 10.83 5.86 7.02
CA GLU A 17 11.94 5.86 7.98
C GLU A 17 12.67 7.20 7.99
N GLN A 18 12.96 7.77 6.81
CA GLN A 18 13.61 9.08 6.72
C GLN A 18 12.69 10.22 7.17
N ALA A 19 11.38 10.13 6.93
CA ALA A 19 10.43 11.14 7.40
C ALA A 19 10.36 11.18 8.92
N ALA A 20 10.43 10.02 9.59
CA ALA A 20 10.45 9.92 11.04
C ALA A 20 11.72 10.50 11.68
N LEU A 21 12.85 10.49 10.94
CA LEU A 21 14.13 11.03 11.39
C LEU A 21 14.32 12.51 11.03
N SER A 22 13.48 13.06 10.15
CA SER A 22 13.67 14.42 9.62
C SER A 22 13.21 15.48 10.61
N THR A 23 14.11 16.40 10.95
CA THR A 23 13.82 17.59 11.78
C THR A 23 13.30 18.77 10.97
N MET A 24 13.43 18.74 9.64
CA MET A 24 12.97 19.82 8.75
C MET A 24 11.60 19.48 8.18
N ASP A 25 10.59 20.30 8.52
CA ASP A 25 9.20 20.03 8.14
C ASP A 25 8.97 19.89 6.63
N LEU A 26 9.69 20.67 5.81
CA LEU A 26 9.60 20.55 4.35
C LEU A 26 10.08 19.18 3.87
N ALA A 27 11.21 18.69 4.39
CA ALA A 27 11.75 17.39 4.03
C ALA A 27 10.84 16.25 4.53
N ARG A 28 10.35 16.36 5.77
CA ARG A 28 9.36 15.42 6.32
C ARG A 28 8.12 15.30 5.44
N HIS A 29 7.51 16.43 5.05
CA HIS A 29 6.33 16.42 4.16
C HIS A 29 6.66 15.87 2.78
N GLY A 30 7.81 16.24 2.20
CA GLY A 30 8.24 15.71 0.91
C GLY A 30 8.39 14.19 0.92
N LEU A 31 9.02 13.64 1.95
CA LEU A 31 9.21 12.19 2.12
C LEU A 31 7.88 11.46 2.33
N LEU A 32 6.95 12.01 3.12
CA LEU A 32 5.61 11.42 3.30
C LEU A 32 4.83 11.37 1.99
N LYS A 33 4.91 12.42 1.17
CA LYS A 33 4.27 12.43 -0.15
C LYS A 33 4.85 11.35 -1.08
N VAL A 34 6.18 11.24 -1.16
CA VAL A 34 6.83 10.22 -1.99
C VAL A 34 6.49 8.80 -1.50
N ALA A 35 6.39 8.58 -0.19
CA ALA A 35 5.95 7.29 0.36
C ALA A 35 4.52 6.94 -0.10
N ASP A 36 3.61 7.92 -0.08
CA ASP A 36 2.23 7.74 -0.55
C ASP A 36 2.17 7.45 -2.07
N ASP A 37 2.95 8.18 -2.87
CA ASP A 37 3.05 7.94 -4.32
C ASP A 37 3.57 6.52 -4.62
N CYS A 38 4.57 6.04 -3.86
CA CYS A 38 5.08 4.67 -3.98
C CYS A 38 4.04 3.61 -3.60
N ARG A 39 3.26 3.87 -2.55
CA ARG A 39 2.18 2.98 -2.10
C ARG A 39 1.10 2.86 -3.19
N ILE A 40 0.65 3.98 -3.76
CA ILE A 40 -0.35 4.01 -4.84
C ILE A 40 0.17 3.26 -6.07
N ALA A 41 1.43 3.46 -6.46
CA ALA A 41 2.03 2.75 -7.58
C ALA A 41 2.11 1.22 -7.35
N ALA A 42 2.50 0.81 -6.14
CA ALA A 42 2.53 -0.61 -5.75
C ALA A 42 1.13 -1.25 -5.81
N GLU A 43 0.13 -0.57 -5.24
CA GLU A 43 -1.27 -1.01 -5.25
C GLU A 43 -1.80 -1.15 -6.69
N ALA A 44 -1.48 -0.19 -7.57
CA ALA A 44 -1.87 -0.25 -8.98
C ALA A 44 -1.24 -1.45 -9.72
N ILE A 45 0.01 -1.80 -9.42
CA ILE A 45 0.68 -2.98 -9.99
C ILE A 45 0.09 -4.27 -9.43
N GLU A 46 -0.21 -4.32 -8.14
CA GLU A 46 -0.85 -5.48 -7.49
C GLU A 46 -2.26 -5.73 -8.03
N ALA A 47 -3.04 -4.67 -8.27
CA ALA A 47 -4.38 -4.73 -8.85
C ALA A 47 -4.39 -5.26 -10.29
N GLN A 48 -3.33 -4.99 -11.07
CA GLN A 48 -3.15 -5.55 -12.41
C GLN A 48 -2.79 -7.05 -12.39
N SER A 49 -2.37 -7.60 -11.26
CA SER A 49 -2.07 -9.02 -11.16
C SER A 49 -3.35 -9.85 -11.01
N PRO A 50 -3.53 -10.95 -11.75
CA PRO A 50 -4.71 -11.81 -11.64
C PRO A 50 -4.91 -12.41 -10.23
N ARG A 51 -3.86 -12.40 -9.39
CA ARG A 51 -3.96 -12.80 -7.97
C ARG A 51 -4.59 -11.72 -7.07
N GLY A 52 -4.51 -10.44 -7.43
CA GLY A 52 -5.10 -9.33 -6.67
C GLY A 52 -6.63 -9.33 -6.72
N ALA A 53 -7.22 -9.71 -7.86
CA ALA A 53 -8.66 -9.92 -8.00
C ALA A 53 -9.20 -10.99 -7.03
N LEU A 54 -8.41 -12.04 -6.78
CA LEU A 54 -8.79 -13.13 -5.88
C LEU A 54 -8.75 -12.69 -4.40
N ALA A 55 -7.77 -11.87 -4.02
CA ALA A 55 -7.72 -11.26 -2.68
C ALA A 55 -8.90 -10.29 -2.44
N GLY A 56 -9.23 -9.46 -3.44
CA GLY A 56 -10.40 -8.57 -3.39
C GLY A 56 -11.72 -9.34 -3.26
N ALA A 57 -11.88 -10.44 -4.01
CA ALA A 57 -13.04 -11.32 -3.92
C ALA A 57 -13.15 -12.00 -2.54
N VAL A 58 -12.03 -12.47 -1.97
CA VAL A 58 -12.01 -13.07 -0.62
C VAL A 58 -12.37 -12.04 0.46
N GLN A 59 -11.94 -10.79 0.30
CA GLN A 59 -12.23 -9.74 1.27
C GLN A 59 -13.70 -9.29 1.21
N ALA A 60 -14.26 -9.17 0.01
CA ALA A 60 -15.69 -8.94 -0.20
C ALA A 60 -16.54 -10.09 0.38
N LEU A 61 -16.09 -11.34 0.21
CA LEU A 61 -16.76 -12.51 0.76
C LEU A 61 -16.77 -12.50 2.30
N LYS A 62 -15.63 -12.18 2.95
CA LYS A 62 -15.55 -12.06 4.42
C LYS A 62 -16.49 -10.97 4.97
N LEU A 63 -16.60 -9.84 4.28
CA LEU A 63 -17.53 -8.78 4.65
C LEU A 63 -18.99 -9.25 4.56
N ALA A 64 -19.37 -9.93 3.47
CA ALA A 64 -20.73 -10.45 3.30
C ALA A 64 -21.13 -11.51 4.35
N PHE A 65 -20.18 -12.36 4.77
CA PHE A 65 -20.44 -13.34 5.83
C PHE A 65 -20.52 -12.71 7.23
N SER A 66 -19.69 -11.72 7.52
CA SER A 66 -19.72 -11.03 8.82
C SER A 66 -20.98 -10.16 9.01
N THR A 67 -21.57 -9.64 7.94
CA THR A 67 -22.89 -8.97 8.00
C THR A 67 -24.04 -9.95 8.19
N THR A 68 -23.91 -11.19 7.70
CA THR A 68 -24.95 -12.22 7.81
C THR A 68 -25.01 -12.85 9.22
N GLN A 69 -23.94 -12.79 10.00
CA GLN A 69 -23.89 -13.32 11.38
C GLN A 69 -24.46 -12.39 12.46
N ARG A 70 -25.01 -11.22 12.10
CA ARG A 70 -25.65 -10.28 13.05
C ARG A 70 -27.18 -10.24 12.91
N HIS A 71 -27.82 -11.40 12.85
CA HIS A 71 -29.28 -11.53 12.96
C HIS A 71 -29.67 -12.66 13.90
#